data_AF-A0A1J5KGS5-F1
#
_entry.id   AF-A0A1J5KGS5-F1
#
_cell.length_a   1.000
_cell.length_b   1.000
_cell.length_c   1.000
_cell.angle_alpha   90.00
_cell.angle_beta   90.00
_cell.angle_gamma   90.00
#
_symmetry.space_group_name_H-M   'P 1'
#
loop_
_entity.id
_entity.type
_entity.pdbx_description
1 polymer ?
#
loop_
_entity_poly.entity_id
_entity_poly.type
_entity_poly.pdbx_seq_one_letter_code
_entity_poly.pdbx_strand_id
1 'polypeptide(L)'
;MIELGFLKRYDSIKKLIDFGASGYYPLFDQDIDHQEAAVTKMTKADRLKAKSLLKKISGHNNLQKQKVLFSSFQDVEKLIVAKALMEMVEGKLLDANPHLQ
;
A
#
# COMPACT_ATOMS: atom_id res chain seq x y z
N MET A 1 -12.28 13.90 1.22
CA MET A 1 -11.39 12.80 1.66
C MET A 1 -10.75 12.25 0.38
N ILE A 2 -9.42 12.19 0.25
CA ILE A 2 -8.83 11.60 -0.97
C ILE A 2 -8.92 10.09 -0.80
N GLU A 3 -9.85 9.47 -1.50
CA GLU A 3 -10.06 8.03 -1.45
C GLU A 3 -9.00 7.31 -2.29
N LEU A 4 -8.26 6.41 -1.64
CA LEU A 4 -7.34 5.48 -2.32
C LEU A 4 -8.10 4.41 -3.12
N GLY A 5 -9.43 4.34 -3.01
CA GLY A 5 -10.31 3.37 -3.66
C GLY A 5 -10.15 3.30 -5.18
N PHE A 6 -9.81 4.40 -5.85
CA PHE A 6 -9.49 4.41 -7.28
C PHE A 6 -8.36 3.43 -7.66
N LEU A 7 -7.40 3.19 -6.77
CA LEU A 7 -6.28 2.28 -7.03
C LEU A 7 -6.72 0.81 -7.05
N LYS A 8 -7.87 0.47 -6.44
CA LYS A 8 -8.47 -0.87 -6.50
C LYS A 8 -8.83 -1.29 -7.93
N ARG A 9 -8.83 -0.39 -8.92
CA ARG A 9 -9.06 -0.73 -10.34
C ARG A 9 -7.88 -1.44 -11.01
N TYR A 10 -6.66 -1.30 -10.47
CA TYR A 10 -5.46 -1.90 -11.02
C TYR A 10 -5.28 -3.31 -10.47
N ASP A 11 -5.22 -4.33 -11.33
CA ASP A 11 -5.11 -5.72 -10.90
C ASP A 11 -3.81 -6.01 -10.13
N SER A 12 -2.74 -5.30 -10.46
CA SER A 12 -1.48 -5.32 -9.73
C SER A 12 -1.65 -4.87 -8.27
N ILE A 13 -2.45 -3.82 -8.03
CA ILE A 13 -2.75 -3.33 -6.68
C ILE A 13 -3.69 -4.28 -5.94
N LYS A 14 -4.72 -4.83 -6.61
CA LYS A 14 -5.61 -5.84 -6.01
C LYS A 14 -4.81 -7.02 -5.47
N LYS A 15 -3.89 -7.57 -6.27
CA LYS A 15 -3.02 -8.68 -5.83
C LYS A 15 -2.20 -8.33 -4.60
N LEU A 16 -1.65 -7.12 -4.52
CA LEU A 16 -0.88 -6.67 -3.36
C LEU A 16 -1.76 -6.56 -2.11
N ILE A 17 -2.99 -6.09 -2.27
CA ILE A 17 -3.99 -6.07 -1.19
C ILE A 17 -4.36 -7.50 -0.77
N ASP A 18 -4.53 -8.42 -1.73
CA ASP A 18 -4.87 -9.82 -1.46
C ASP A 18 -3.76 -10.54 -0.68
N PHE A 19 -2.51 -10.29 -1.05
CA PHE A 19 -1.35 -10.77 -0.29
C PHE A 19 -1.38 -10.21 1.14
N GLY A 20 -1.55 -8.88 1.28
CA GLY A 20 -1.60 -8.24 2.59
C GLY A 20 -2.74 -8.74 3.47
N ALA A 21 -3.91 -8.98 2.89
CA ALA A 21 -5.06 -9.57 3.60
C ALA A 21 -4.80 -11.01 4.06
N SER A 22 -3.85 -11.71 3.42
CA SER A 22 -3.38 -13.04 3.82
C SER A 22 -2.19 -12.99 4.79
N GLY A 23 -1.79 -11.79 5.25
CA GLY A 23 -0.66 -11.58 6.16
C GLY A 23 0.71 -11.55 5.49
N TYR A 24 0.77 -11.53 4.15
CA TYR A 24 2.02 -11.52 3.40
C TYR A 24 2.21 -10.20 2.64
N TYR A 25 3.33 -9.51 2.86
CA TYR A 25 3.59 -8.22 2.22
C TYR A 25 4.82 -8.29 1.31
N PRO A 26 4.69 -8.84 0.10
CA PRO A 26 5.83 -9.08 -0.77
C PRO A 26 6.52 -7.80 -1.24
N LEU A 27 5.88 -6.63 -1.14
CA LEU A 27 6.50 -5.37 -1.55
C LEU A 27 7.50 -4.84 -0.54
N PHE A 28 7.35 -5.21 0.73
CA PHE A 28 8.18 -4.70 1.81
C PHE A 28 9.30 -5.71 2.05
N ASP A 29 10.54 -5.28 1.81
CA ASP A 29 11.69 -5.97 2.37
C ASP A 29 11.73 -5.74 3.90
N GLN A 30 12.53 -6.52 4.62
CA GLN A 30 12.58 -6.53 6.10
C GLN A 30 12.96 -5.17 6.74
N ASP A 31 13.37 -4.19 5.94
CA ASP A 31 13.88 -2.89 6.37
C ASP A 31 12.80 -1.82 6.60
N ILE A 32 11.52 -2.12 6.38
CA ILE A 32 10.46 -1.16 6.74
C ILE A 32 10.13 -1.33 8.21
N ASP A 33 10.37 -0.29 9.00
CA ASP A 33 9.87 -0.22 10.36
C ASP A 33 8.32 -0.15 10.33
N HIS A 34 7.71 -1.32 10.42
CA HIS A 34 6.27 -1.48 10.45
C HIS A 34 5.63 -0.77 11.66
N GLN A 35 6.39 -0.51 12.73
CA GLN A 35 5.87 0.23 13.89
C GLN A 35 5.73 1.72 13.56
N GLU A 36 6.68 2.31 12.85
CA GLU A 36 6.58 3.71 12.40
C GLU A 36 5.46 3.89 11.33
N ALA A 37 5.20 2.84 10.55
CA ALA A 37 4.10 2.82 9.60
C ALA A 37 2.73 2.90 10.29
N ALA A 38 2.54 2.23 11.42
CA ALA A 38 1.25 2.16 12.11
C ALA A 38 0.89 3.42 12.92
N VAL A 39 1.89 4.19 13.41
CA VAL A 39 1.64 5.23 14.42
C VAL A 39 1.26 6.59 13.82
N THR A 40 1.80 6.98 12.67
CA THR A 40 1.55 8.32 12.11
C THR A 40 0.47 8.32 11.05
N LYS A 41 -0.65 9.02 11.32
CA LYS A 41 -1.73 9.26 10.34
C LYS A 41 -1.20 9.97 9.10
N MET A 42 -1.62 9.50 7.93
CA MET A 42 -1.27 10.13 6.65
C MET A 42 -1.92 11.52 6.50
N THR A 43 -1.10 12.52 6.16
CA THR A 43 -1.58 13.86 5.80
C THR A 43 -2.23 13.86 4.40
N LYS A 44 -2.88 14.98 4.02
CA LYS A 44 -3.41 15.14 2.65
C LYS A 44 -2.30 15.05 1.59
N ALA A 45 -1.12 15.60 1.88
CA ALA A 45 0.04 15.55 1.00
C ALA A 45 0.53 14.10 0.82
N ASP A 46 0.60 13.34 1.92
CA ASP A 46 0.98 11.93 1.88
C ASP A 46 0.00 11.09 1.07
N ARG A 47 -1.31 11.34 1.19
CA ARG A 47 -2.34 10.64 0.40
C ARG A 47 -2.19 10.91 -1.09
N LEU A 48 -1.89 12.16 -1.46
CA LEU A 48 -1.62 12.52 -2.86
C LEU A 48 -0.34 11.84 -3.37
N LYS A 49 0.71 11.83 -2.54
CA LYS A 49 1.99 11.19 -2.88
C LYS A 49 1.85 9.67 -3.00
N ALA A 50 1.16 9.02 -2.07
CA ALA A 50 0.80 7.61 -2.11
C ALA A 50 0.05 7.25 -3.40
N LYS A 51 -0.94 8.06 -3.80
CA LYS A 51 -1.67 7.86 -5.06
C LYS A 51 -0.73 7.86 -6.27
N SER A 52 0.24 8.77 -6.31
CA SER A 52 1.24 8.83 -7.37
C SER A 52 2.18 7.62 -7.36
N LEU A 53 2.72 7.27 -6.19
CA LEU A 53 3.67 6.16 -6.02
C LEU A 53 3.02 4.80 -6.31
N LEU A 54 1.84 4.53 -5.76
CA LEU A 54 1.09 3.30 -6.03
C LEU A 54 0.66 3.21 -7.50
N LYS A 55 0.35 4.35 -8.16
CA LYS A 55 0.11 4.35 -9.60
C LYS A 55 1.37 3.95 -10.39
N LYS A 56 2.56 4.41 -10.00
CA LYS A 56 3.83 3.99 -10.62
C LYS A 56 4.05 2.48 -10.44
N ILE A 57 3.89 1.97 -9.21
CA ILE A 57 3.97 0.53 -8.91
C ILE A 57 2.97 -0.27 -9.74
N SER A 58 1.74 0.23 -9.87
CA SER A 58 0.67 -0.45 -10.61
C SER A 58 0.95 -0.58 -12.11
N GLY A 59 1.82 0.27 -12.66
CA GLY A 59 2.26 0.21 -14.06
C GLY A 59 3.15 -0.99 -14.37
N HIS A 60 3.60 -1.72 -13.34
CA HIS A 60 4.33 -2.96 -13.48
C HIS A 60 3.43 -4.15 -13.09
N ASN A 61 3.31 -5.11 -14.00
CA ASN A 61 2.45 -6.29 -13.81
C ASN A 61 3.19 -7.47 -13.14
N ASN A 62 4.50 -7.32 -12.95
CA ASN A 62 5.38 -8.35 -12.39
C ASN A 62 5.86 -7.89 -11.00
N LEU A 63 5.70 -8.77 -10.00
CA LEU A 63 6.08 -8.50 -8.62
C LEU A 63 7.57 -8.13 -8.46
N GLN A 64 8.47 -8.78 -9.19
CA GLN A 64 9.90 -8.44 -9.14
C GLN A 64 10.17 -7.03 -9.67
N LYS A 65 9.49 -6.60 -10.73
CA LYS A 65 9.62 -5.22 -11.23
C LYS A 65 9.05 -4.21 -10.24
N GLN A 66 7.95 -4.56 -9.57
CA GLN A 66 7.38 -3.74 -8.50
C GLN A 66 8.33 -3.61 -7.31
N LYS A 67 8.97 -4.71 -6.89
CA LYS A 67 10.00 -4.73 -5.85
C LYS A 67 11.21 -3.86 -6.20
N VAL A 68 11.75 -4.00 -7.41
CA VAL A 68 12.89 -3.20 -7.90
C VAL A 68 12.52 -1.71 -7.95
N LEU A 69 11.31 -1.36 -8.40
CA LEU A 69 10.86 0.02 -8.37
C LEU A 69 10.74 0.51 -6.92
N PHE A 70 10.13 -0.29 -6.05
CA PHE A 70 9.93 0.05 -4.65
C PHE A 70 11.25 0.23 -3.89
N SER A 71 12.25 -0.61 -4.15
CA SER A 71 13.57 -0.49 -3.52
C SER A 71 14.30 0.79 -3.90
N SER A 72 14.01 1.34 -5.09
CA SER A 72 14.53 2.63 -5.56
C SER A 72 13.89 3.86 -4.91
N PHE A 73 12.80 3.70 -4.16
CA PHE A 73 12.13 4.80 -3.47
C PHE A 73 12.93 5.27 -2.24
N GLN A 74 12.75 6.53 -1.88
CA GLN A 74 13.30 7.05 -0.62
C GLN A 74 12.56 6.42 0.58
N ASP A 75 13.18 6.40 1.75
CA ASP A 75 12.59 5.76 2.95
C ASP A 75 11.23 6.35 3.32
N VAL A 76 11.10 7.68 3.23
CA VAL A 76 9.82 8.39 3.42
C VAL A 76 8.77 7.93 2.41
N GLU A 77 9.15 7.68 1.16
CA GLU A 77 8.24 7.24 0.11
C GLU A 77 7.83 5.78 0.30
N LYS A 78 8.78 4.93 0.71
CA LYS A 78 8.52 3.54 1.11
C LYS A 78 7.51 3.49 2.25
N LEU A 79 7.69 4.34 3.27
CA LEU A 79 6.78 4.46 4.41
C LEU A 79 5.38 4.92 3.98
N ILE A 80 5.27 5.92 3.11
CA ILE A 80 4.00 6.41 2.58
C ILE A 80 3.26 5.30 1.79
N VAL A 81 3.98 4.54 0.96
CA VAL A 81 3.42 3.41 0.23
C VAL A 81 2.96 2.32 1.18
N ALA A 82 3.76 2.00 2.21
CA ALA A 82 3.41 1.00 3.20
C ALA A 82 2.13 1.35 3.95
N LYS A 83 2.04 2.57 4.47
CA LYS A 83 0.85 3.12 5.14
C LYS A 83 -0.39 3.03 4.25
N ALA A 84 -0.28 3.48 3.01
CA ALA A 84 -1.39 3.47 2.08
C ALA A 84 -1.85 2.05 1.73
N LEU A 85 -0.92 1.10 1.53
CA LEU A 85 -1.26 -0.28 1.26
C LEU A 85 -1.92 -0.94 2.47
N MET A 86 -1.42 -0.68 3.68
CA MET A 86 -2.01 -1.17 4.93
C MET A 86 -3.44 -0.63 5.12
N GLU A 87 -3.69 0.67 4.90
CA GLU A 87 -5.04 1.27 4.96
C GLU A 87 -6.00 0.59 3.97
N MET A 88 -5.51 0.23 2.77
CA MET A 88 -6.32 -0.49 1.76
C MET A 88 -6.59 -1.95 2.14
N VAL A 89 -5.63 -2.62 2.78
CA VAL A 89 -5.78 -3.99 3.30
C VAL A 89 -6.75 -4.02 4.46
N GLU A 90 -6.61 -3.11 5.42
CA GLU A 90 -7.53 -2.94 6.54
C GLU A 90 -8.95 -2.68 6.03
N GLY A 91 -9.13 -1.76 5.09
CA GLY A 91 -10.43 -1.52 4.47
C GLY A 91 -11.03 -2.79 3.85
N LYS A 92 -10.22 -3.62 3.16
CA LYS A 92 -10.70 -4.90 2.63
C LYS A 92 -11.09 -5.89 3.73
N LEU A 93 -10.32 -5.97 4.81
CA LEU A 93 -10.61 -6.87 5.94
C LEU A 93 -11.88 -6.46 6.68
N LEU A 94 -12.12 -5.15 6.85
CA LEU A 94 -13.35 -4.60 7.40
C LEU A 94 -14.54 -4.83 6.47
N ASP A 95 -14.38 -4.62 5.16
CA ASP A 95 -15.41 -4.92 4.15
C ASP A 95 -15.82 -6.43 4.20
N ALA A 96 -14.86 -7.32 4.47
CA ALA A 96 -15.10 -8.77 4.59
C ALA A 96 -15.72 -9.18 5.95
N ASN A 97 -15.57 -8.33 6.97
CA ASN A 97 -16.07 -8.56 8.33
C ASN A 97 -16.89 -7.34 8.78
N PRO A 98 -18.08 -7.11 8.20
CA PRO A 98 -18.86 -5.88 8.46
C PRO A 98 -19.29 -5.74 9.93
N HIS A 99 -19.23 -6.82 10.71
CA HIS A 99 -19.46 -6.80 12.15
C HIS A 99 -18.35 -6.12 12.97
N LEU A 100 -17.21 -5.78 12.36
CA LEU A 100 -16.07 -5.11 12.99
C LEU A 100 -16.01 -3.59 12.72
N GLN A 101 -16.93 -3.05 11.91
CA GLN A 101 -17.00 -1.61 11.58
C GLN A 101 -17.62 -0.76 12.68
#